data_AF-A0A6A4LZV9-F1
#
_entry.id   AF-A0A6A4LZV9-F1
#
_cell.length_a   1.000
_cell.length_b   1.000
_cell.length_c   1.000
_cell.angle_alpha   90.00
_cell.angle_beta   90.00
_cell.angle_gamma   90.00
#
_symmetry.space_group_name_H-M   'P 1'
#
loop_
_entity.id
_entity.type
_entity.pdbx_description
1 polymer ?
#
loop_
_entity_poly.entity_id
_entity_poly.type
_entity_poly.pdbx_seq_one_letter_code
_entity_poly.pdbx_strand_id
1 'polypeptide(L)'
;MEGINQLKTGKLVSLSEQELVDCDVKGQDKGCAGGLMDNAFKFIKHNKDNGIRRLPKNNEKALLQAVANQPVSVAIDFSASDFQFYSSGVYNGTCGTMLNHGVTAVGYGTSGDGTKYWLVKNSYGSGWGDNGYIKMKRDVAAKEGLCGIAMEASYPNLQKQEITQACCCQDNGIRRLPKNNEKALLQAVANQPVSVAIDFSASDFQFYSSGVYNGTCGTMLNHGVTAVGYGTSGDGTKYWLVKNSYGSGWGDNGYIKMKRDVAAKEGLCGIAMEASYPVMD
;
A
#
# COMPACT_ATOMS: atom_id res chain seq x y z
N MET A 1 -0.02 -2.92 8.70
CA MET A 1 1.33 -2.35 8.41
C MET A 1 1.56 -1.02 9.12
N GLU A 2 0.64 -0.06 9.04
CA GLU A 2 0.78 1.25 9.69
C GLU A 2 0.97 1.15 11.21
N GLY A 3 0.15 0.35 11.88
CA GLY A 3 0.21 0.18 13.34
C GLY A 3 1.56 -0.37 13.82
N ILE A 4 2.07 -1.42 13.18
CA ILE A 4 3.40 -1.95 13.52
C ILE A 4 4.53 -0.96 13.17
N ASN A 5 4.34 -0.09 12.16
CA ASN A 5 5.30 0.97 11.84
C ASN A 5 5.37 2.02 12.95
N GLN A 6 4.21 2.46 13.46
CA GLN A 6 4.15 3.37 14.60
C GLN A 6 4.83 2.75 15.83
N LEU A 7 4.56 1.47 16.12
CA LEU A 7 5.14 0.79 17.28
C LEU A 7 6.67 0.65 17.20
N LYS A 8 7.21 0.36 16.02
CA LYS A 8 8.65 0.14 15.82
C LYS A 8 9.45 1.42 15.64
N THR A 9 8.88 2.42 14.96
CA THR A 9 9.62 3.63 14.53
C THR A 9 9.17 4.90 15.25
N GLY A 10 8.07 4.84 16.01
CA GLY A 10 7.43 6.02 16.59
C GLY A 10 6.70 6.91 15.58
N LYS A 11 6.69 6.56 14.28
CA LYS A 11 6.08 7.36 13.21
C LYS A 11 4.87 6.67 12.58
N LEU A 12 3.75 7.37 12.54
CA LEU A 12 2.52 6.89 11.92
C LEU A 12 2.54 7.36 10.48
N VAL A 13 2.83 6.43 9.58
CA VAL A 13 2.84 6.68 8.15
C VAL A 13 1.59 6.03 7.57
N SER A 14 0.70 6.87 7.04
CA SER A 14 -0.44 6.40 6.25
C SER A 14 0.07 5.71 4.98
N LEU A 15 -0.42 4.51 4.70
CA LEU A 15 -0.03 3.71 3.53
C LEU A 15 -1.13 3.76 2.48
N SER A 16 -0.75 3.64 1.20
CA SER A 16 -1.74 3.66 0.12
C SER A 16 -2.36 2.28 -0.09
N GLU A 17 -3.65 2.14 0.21
CA GLU A 17 -4.41 0.94 -0.14
C GLU A 17 -4.56 0.81 -1.67
N GLN A 18 -4.64 1.94 -2.38
CA GLN A 18 -4.74 1.96 -3.83
C GLN A 18 -3.52 1.32 -4.50
N GLU A 19 -2.34 1.42 -3.89
CA GLU A 19 -1.15 0.72 -4.38
C GLU A 19 -1.38 -0.79 -4.41
N LEU A 20 -1.94 -1.38 -3.34
CA LEU A 20 -2.22 -2.81 -3.29
C LEU A 20 -3.27 -3.18 -4.34
N VAL A 21 -4.34 -2.39 -4.44
CA VAL A 21 -5.43 -2.59 -5.41
C VAL A 21 -4.93 -2.53 -6.86
N ASP A 22 -4.02 -1.60 -7.18
CA ASP A 22 -3.52 -1.38 -8.53
C ASP A 22 -2.35 -2.32 -8.89
N CYS A 23 -1.56 -2.76 -7.90
CA CYS A 23 -0.25 -3.38 -8.14
C CYS A 23 -0.14 -4.84 -7.67
N ASP A 24 -0.87 -5.24 -6.63
CA ASP A 24 -0.93 -6.61 -6.13
C ASP A 24 -2.13 -7.33 -6.75
N VAL A 25 -2.11 -7.48 -8.08
CA VAL A 25 -3.21 -8.07 -8.87
C VAL A 25 -2.82 -9.37 -9.55
N LYS A 26 -1.74 -10.00 -9.08
CA LYS A 26 -1.24 -11.27 -9.62
C LYS A 26 -1.68 -12.42 -8.72
N GLY A 27 -2.27 -13.46 -9.32
CA GLY A 27 -2.67 -14.66 -8.58
C GLY A 27 -4.07 -14.54 -7.98
N GLN A 28 -4.18 -14.57 -6.65
CA GLN A 28 -5.47 -14.62 -5.95
C GLN A 28 -6.06 -13.23 -5.70
N ASP A 29 -5.23 -12.19 -5.67
CA ASP A 29 -5.66 -10.80 -5.48
C ASP A 29 -6.13 -10.21 -6.81
N LYS A 30 -7.33 -9.61 -6.78
CA LYS A 30 -8.05 -9.14 -7.96
C LYS A 30 -8.51 -7.69 -7.82
N GLY A 31 -7.72 -6.88 -7.10
CA GLY A 31 -8.05 -5.48 -6.81
C GLY A 31 -9.40 -5.35 -6.12
N CYS A 32 -10.33 -4.62 -6.73
CA CYS A 32 -11.68 -4.42 -6.19
C CYS A 32 -12.55 -5.70 -6.13
N ALA A 33 -12.15 -6.79 -6.81
CA ALA A 33 -12.85 -8.07 -6.76
C ALA A 33 -12.41 -8.98 -5.60
N GLY A 34 -11.65 -8.44 -4.65
CA GLY A 34 -11.19 -9.14 -3.45
C GLY A 34 -9.73 -9.59 -3.51
N GLY A 35 -9.21 -10.01 -2.35
CA GLY A 35 -7.83 -10.43 -2.16
C GLY A 35 -7.57 -10.91 -0.73
N LEU A 36 -6.33 -11.36 -0.47
CA LEU A 36 -5.89 -11.87 0.82
C LEU A 36 -4.87 -10.92 1.46
N MET A 37 -5.08 -10.59 2.73
CA MET A 37 -4.17 -9.71 3.50
C MET A 37 -2.73 -10.24 3.52
N ASP A 38 -2.55 -11.56 3.52
CA ASP A 38 -1.23 -12.19 3.50
C ASP A 38 -0.45 -11.93 2.21
N ASN A 39 -1.13 -11.85 1.06
CA ASN A 39 -0.48 -11.55 -0.20
C ASN A 39 -0.08 -10.08 -0.26
N ALA A 40 -0.95 -9.18 0.21
CA ALA A 40 -0.62 -7.78 0.38
C ALA A 40 0.62 -7.58 1.26
N PHE A 41 0.75 -8.32 2.38
CA PHE A 41 1.97 -8.27 3.20
C PHE A 41 3.21 -8.77 2.46
N LYS A 42 3.11 -9.86 1.70
CA LYS A 42 4.22 -10.37 0.87
C LYS A 42 4.62 -9.35 -0.20
N PHE A 43 3.66 -8.73 -0.88
CA PHE A 43 3.89 -7.68 -1.87
C PHE A 43 4.65 -6.51 -1.25
N ILE A 44 4.21 -6.01 -0.09
CA ILE A 44 4.88 -4.91 0.59
C ILE A 44 6.30 -5.31 1.00
N LYS A 45 6.50 -6.51 1.54
CA LYS A 45 7.84 -6.97 1.95
C LYS A 45 8.79 -7.14 0.76
N HIS A 46 8.35 -7.77 -0.33
CA HIS A 46 9.16 -7.92 -1.54
C HIS A 46 9.63 -6.57 -2.10
N ASN A 47 8.76 -5.55 -2.03
CA ASN A 47 9.10 -4.19 -2.43
C ASN A 47 9.97 -3.44 -1.38
N LYS A 48 9.93 -3.84 -0.11
CA LYS A 48 10.76 -3.27 0.98
C LYS A 48 12.18 -3.85 1.04
N ASP A 49 12.37 -5.15 0.83
CA ASP A 49 13.62 -5.85 1.17
C ASP A 49 14.82 -5.38 0.33
N ASN A 50 14.61 -4.89 -0.89
CA ASN A 50 15.68 -4.39 -1.77
C ASN A 50 16.14 -2.95 -1.47
N GLY A 51 15.55 -2.24 -0.50
CA GLY A 51 15.84 -0.82 -0.25
C GLY A 51 15.49 0.13 -1.41
N ILE A 52 15.01 -0.45 -2.52
CA ILE A 52 14.61 0.20 -3.75
C ILE A 52 13.19 -0.28 -4.01
N ARG A 53 12.26 0.66 -4.02
CA ARG A 53 10.88 0.42 -4.42
C ARG A 53 10.76 0.59 -5.92
N ARG A 54 10.36 -0.47 -6.61
CA ARG A 54 10.13 -0.46 -8.06
C ARG A 54 8.66 -0.19 -8.33
N LEU A 55 8.38 0.70 -9.28
CA LEU A 55 7.01 0.97 -9.72
C LEU A 55 6.56 -0.07 -10.77
N PRO A 56 5.24 -0.30 -10.89
CA PRO A 56 4.70 -1.10 -11.99
C PRO A 56 5.15 -0.56 -13.35
N LYS A 57 5.52 -1.46 -14.26
CA LYS A 57 5.89 -1.09 -15.62
C LYS A 57 4.71 -0.47 -16.36
N ASN A 58 4.97 0.52 -17.21
CA ASN A 58 4.01 1.20 -18.08
C ASN A 58 2.88 1.90 -17.30
N ASN A 59 3.21 2.53 -16.18
CA ASN A 59 2.22 3.12 -15.29
C ASN A 59 2.57 4.57 -14.92
N GLU A 60 2.17 5.52 -15.79
CA GLU A 60 2.36 6.96 -15.54
C GLU A 60 1.64 7.44 -14.28
N LYS A 61 0.53 6.82 -13.87
CA LYS A 61 -0.20 7.19 -12.64
C LYS A 61 0.62 6.85 -11.40
N ALA A 62 1.22 5.67 -11.34
CA ALA A 62 2.10 5.27 -10.26
C ALA A 62 3.38 6.14 -10.23
N LEU A 63 3.93 6.45 -11.40
CA LEU A 63 5.05 7.39 -11.52
C LEU A 63 4.67 8.78 -11.00
N LEU A 64 3.49 9.28 -11.34
CA LEU A 64 3.01 10.59 -10.89
C LEU A 64 2.91 10.67 -9.37
N GLN A 65 2.28 9.67 -8.76
CA GLN A 65 2.15 9.58 -7.32
C GLN A 65 3.52 9.53 -6.63
N ALA A 66 4.47 8.80 -7.20
CA ALA A 66 5.81 8.71 -6.64
C ALA A 66 6.58 10.03 -6.74
N VAL A 67 6.57 10.66 -7.92
CA VAL A 67 7.25 11.94 -8.20
C VAL A 67 6.68 13.09 -7.36
N ALA A 68 5.38 13.04 -7.03
CA ALA A 68 4.75 14.02 -6.14
C ALA A 68 5.35 14.01 -4.72
N ASN A 69 5.91 12.88 -4.29
CA ASN A 69 6.42 12.69 -2.94
C ASN A 69 7.96 12.79 -2.85
N GLN A 70 8.68 12.40 -3.91
CA GLN A 70 10.14 12.41 -3.92
C GLN A 70 10.71 12.23 -5.34
N PRO A 71 12.02 12.48 -5.54
CA PRO A 71 12.71 12.12 -6.78
C PRO A 71 12.63 10.63 -7.09
N VAL A 72 12.36 10.30 -8.35
CA VAL A 72 12.24 8.92 -8.86
C VAL A 72 13.26 8.70 -9.96
N SER A 73 14.04 7.62 -9.86
CA SER A 73 14.91 7.17 -10.95
C SER A 73 14.07 6.53 -12.03
N VAL A 74 14.20 6.99 -13.28
CA VAL A 74 13.49 6.48 -14.45
C VAL A 74 14.48 6.16 -15.56
N ALA A 75 14.18 5.14 -16.36
CA ALA A 75 14.92 4.86 -17.58
C ALA A 75 14.16 5.40 -18.79
N ILE A 76 14.89 5.97 -19.75
CA ILE A 76 14.35 6.53 -20.99
C ILE A 76 15.17 6.08 -22.20
N ASP A 77 14.57 6.17 -23.38
CA ASP A 77 15.29 6.11 -24.66
C ASP A 77 15.84 7.51 -25.01
N PHE A 78 17.16 7.64 -25.01
CA PHE A 78 17.90 8.88 -25.31
C PHE A 78 18.57 8.84 -26.71
N SER A 79 18.13 7.94 -27.59
CA SER A 79 18.75 7.74 -28.91
C SER A 79 18.41 8.85 -29.91
N ALA A 80 17.37 9.64 -29.64
CA ALA A 80 16.91 10.68 -30.54
C ALA A 80 17.84 11.90 -30.53
N SER A 81 18.29 12.33 -31.72
CA SER A 81 19.23 13.45 -31.87
C SER A 81 18.68 14.77 -31.33
N ASP A 82 17.39 15.04 -31.51
CA ASP A 82 16.72 16.24 -31.00
C ASP A 82 16.63 16.27 -29.46
N PHE A 83 16.60 15.10 -28.82
CA PHE A 83 16.70 14.96 -27.36
C PHE A 83 18.12 15.35 -26.90
N GLN A 84 19.16 14.85 -27.58
CA GLN A 84 20.55 15.11 -27.21
C GLN A 84 20.90 16.61 -27.23
N PHE A 85 20.33 17.35 -28.17
CA PHE A 85 20.52 18.80 -28.32
C PHE A 85 19.41 19.64 -27.67
N TYR A 86 18.57 19.05 -26.81
CA TYR A 86 17.54 19.78 -26.10
C TYR A 86 18.12 20.97 -25.31
N SER A 87 17.44 22.12 -25.41
CA SER A 87 17.84 23.37 -24.74
C SER A 87 16.73 23.97 -23.88
N SER A 88 15.47 23.96 -24.33
CA SER A 88 14.33 24.51 -23.59
C SER A 88 12.97 24.05 -24.14
N GLY A 89 11.88 24.43 -23.46
CA GLY A 89 10.50 24.10 -23.88
C GLY A 89 10.04 22.72 -23.41
N VAL A 90 8.81 22.31 -23.76
CA VAL A 90 8.33 20.95 -23.48
C VAL A 90 8.73 20.05 -24.65
N TYR A 91 9.62 19.10 -24.39
CA TYR A 91 10.03 18.09 -25.35
C TYR A 91 8.85 17.18 -25.69
N ASN A 92 8.52 17.13 -26.97
CA ASN A 92 7.50 16.29 -27.58
C ASN A 92 8.01 15.70 -28.91
N GLY A 93 9.33 15.47 -28.97
CA GLY A 93 9.98 14.86 -30.12
C GLY A 93 9.70 13.36 -30.23
N THR A 94 10.21 12.76 -31.28
CA THR A 94 10.07 11.32 -31.53
C THR A 94 11.20 10.54 -30.88
N CYS A 95 10.86 9.53 -30.09
CA CYS A 95 11.80 8.62 -29.44
C CYS A 95 11.15 7.24 -29.31
N GLY A 96 11.99 6.20 -29.17
CA GLY A 96 11.53 4.83 -29.01
C GLY A 96 11.35 4.44 -27.55
N THR A 97 11.39 3.14 -27.30
CA THR A 97 11.26 2.51 -25.98
C THR A 97 12.46 1.61 -25.67
N MET A 98 13.55 1.74 -26.43
CA MET A 98 14.81 1.05 -26.16
C MET A 98 15.56 1.81 -25.06
N LEU A 99 15.13 1.56 -23.82
CA LEU A 99 15.66 2.25 -22.63
C LEU A 99 17.18 2.07 -22.56
N ASN A 100 17.91 3.17 -22.59
CA ASN A 100 19.37 3.17 -22.61
C ASN A 100 19.99 4.25 -21.71
N HIS A 101 19.17 5.11 -21.12
CA HIS A 101 19.64 6.23 -20.30
C HIS A 101 18.85 6.36 -19.01
N GLY A 102 19.56 6.53 -17.90
CA GLY A 102 18.99 6.72 -16.57
C GLY A 102 18.93 8.20 -16.21
N VAL A 103 17.75 8.68 -15.79
CA VAL A 103 17.51 10.07 -15.40
C VAL A 103 16.65 10.13 -14.14
N THR A 104 16.52 11.31 -13.54
CA THR A 104 15.71 11.49 -12.32
C THR A 104 14.50 12.35 -12.61
N ALA A 105 13.30 11.80 -12.51
CA ALA A 105 12.06 12.57 -12.47
C ALA A 105 11.94 13.25 -11.10
N VAL A 106 11.93 14.58 -11.07
CA VAL A 106 11.95 15.38 -9.83
C VAL A 106 10.69 16.20 -9.61
N GLY A 107 9.79 16.22 -10.59
CA GLY A 107 8.54 16.95 -10.52
C GLY A 107 7.70 16.77 -11.79
N TYR A 108 6.58 17.47 -11.84
CA TYR A 108 5.74 17.59 -13.01
C TYR A 108 4.96 18.91 -12.95
N GLY A 109 4.42 19.34 -14.09
CA GLY A 109 3.63 20.57 -14.17
C GLY A 109 2.80 20.65 -15.45
N THR A 110 2.32 21.86 -15.71
CA THR A 110 1.59 22.24 -16.91
C THR A 110 2.18 23.55 -17.44
N SER A 111 2.51 23.62 -18.73
CA SER A 111 2.98 24.86 -19.37
C SER A 111 1.82 25.83 -19.64
N GLY A 112 2.14 27.08 -20.00
CA GLY A 112 1.14 28.14 -20.21
C GLY A 112 0.14 27.84 -21.34
N ASP A 113 0.47 26.95 -22.26
CA ASP A 113 -0.39 26.45 -23.34
C ASP A 113 -1.26 25.24 -22.94
N GLY A 114 -1.18 24.80 -21.68
CA GLY A 114 -1.91 23.63 -21.17
C GLY A 114 -1.18 22.28 -21.34
N THR A 115 0.02 22.25 -21.92
CA THR A 115 0.76 20.99 -22.10
C THR A 115 1.29 20.46 -20.76
N LYS A 116 0.90 19.25 -20.37
CA LYS A 116 1.43 18.59 -19.16
C LYS A 116 2.84 18.08 -19.41
N TYR A 117 3.71 18.21 -18.41
CA TYR A 117 5.09 17.75 -18.51
C TYR A 117 5.59 17.07 -17.22
N TRP A 118 6.57 16.19 -17.38
CA TRP A 118 7.51 15.72 -16.37
C TRP A 118 8.69 16.67 -16.30
N LEU A 119 9.13 17.04 -15.10
CA LEU A 119 10.40 17.74 -14.89
C LEU A 119 11.47 16.70 -14.55
N VAL A 120 12.44 16.54 -15.44
CA VAL A 120 13.44 15.49 -15.36
C VAL A 120 14.83 16.12 -15.29
N LYS A 121 15.60 15.73 -14.28
CA LYS A 121 16.99 16.12 -14.09
C LYS A 121 17.91 15.16 -14.83
N ASN A 122 18.83 15.71 -15.61
CA ASN A 122 19.86 14.94 -16.31
C ASN A 122 21.21 15.05 -15.59
N SER A 123 22.10 14.09 -15.81
CA SER A 123 23.42 14.02 -15.17
C SER A 123 24.51 14.84 -15.90
N TYR A 124 24.20 15.46 -17.04
CA TYR A 124 25.15 16.25 -17.84
C TYR A 124 25.45 17.66 -17.28
N GLY A 125 24.93 17.99 -16.10
CA GLY A 125 25.18 19.29 -15.45
C GLY A 125 24.36 20.44 -16.03
N SER A 126 24.59 21.64 -15.52
CA SER A 126 23.76 22.82 -15.82
C SER A 126 23.95 23.40 -17.22
N GLY A 127 24.98 22.98 -17.96
CA GLY A 127 25.26 23.44 -19.32
C GLY A 127 24.40 22.77 -20.42
N TRP A 128 23.58 21.79 -20.05
CA TRP A 128 22.70 21.06 -20.96
C TRP A 128 21.23 21.32 -20.62
N GLY A 129 20.37 21.44 -21.64
CA GLY A 129 18.94 21.67 -21.43
C GLY A 129 18.62 22.98 -20.70
N ASP A 130 17.48 22.98 -20.01
CA ASP A 130 17.01 24.10 -19.20
C ASP A 130 17.67 24.02 -17.81
N ASN A 131 18.93 24.45 -17.73
CA ASN A 131 19.78 24.41 -16.52
C ASN A 131 20.02 22.99 -15.96
N GLY A 132 20.22 22.00 -16.84
CA GLY A 132 20.41 20.59 -16.49
C GLY A 132 19.12 19.78 -16.42
N TYR A 133 18.00 20.39 -16.78
CA TYR A 133 16.68 19.76 -16.78
C TYR A 133 16.07 19.69 -18.17
N ILE A 134 15.14 18.77 -18.32
CA ILE A 134 14.25 18.67 -19.47
C ILE A 134 12.81 18.58 -18.98
N LYS A 135 11.91 19.28 -19.68
CA LYS A 135 10.46 19.10 -19.53
C LYS A 135 10.01 18.11 -20.59
N MET A 136 9.67 16.88 -20.21
CA MET A 136 9.19 15.86 -21.16
C MET A 136 7.66 15.85 -21.15
N LYS A 137 7.01 15.80 -22.32
CA LYS A 137 5.54 15.74 -22.38
C LYS A 137 5.02 14.52 -21.62
N ARG A 138 4.00 14.75 -20.79
CA ARG A 138 3.30 13.77 -19.97
C ARG A 138 1.90 13.55 -20.52
N ASP A 139 1.27 12.43 -20.16
CA ASP A 139 -0.12 12.13 -20.53
C ASP A 139 -0.26 11.90 -22.04
N VAL A 140 0.71 11.16 -22.59
CA VAL A 140 0.68 10.71 -23.99
C VAL A 140 -0.16 9.43 -24.10
N ALA A 141 -0.68 9.13 -25.30
CA ALA A 141 -1.53 7.96 -25.50
C ALA A 141 -0.80 6.62 -25.27
N ALA A 142 0.54 6.59 -25.39
CA ALA A 142 1.35 5.40 -25.15
C ALA A 142 1.47 5.12 -23.65
N LYS A 143 1.13 3.89 -23.23
CA LYS A 143 1.23 3.45 -21.82
C LYS A 143 2.68 3.46 -21.29
N GLU A 144 3.65 3.35 -22.19
CA GLU A 144 5.08 3.43 -21.90
C GLU A 144 5.50 4.87 -21.50
N GLY A 145 4.66 5.87 -21.77
CA GLY A 145 5.02 7.28 -21.65
C GLY A 145 5.96 7.74 -22.76
N LEU A 146 6.20 9.04 -22.86
CA LEU A 146 7.13 9.59 -23.86
C LEU A 146 8.55 9.04 -23.60
N CYS A 147 9.17 8.49 -24.63
CA CYS A 147 10.50 7.85 -24.59
C CYS A 147 10.61 6.70 -23.57
N GLY A 148 9.50 6.05 -23.23
CA GLY A 148 9.49 4.94 -22.29
C GLY A 148 9.62 5.33 -20.82
N ILE A 149 9.45 6.61 -20.46
CA ILE A 149 9.65 7.12 -19.09
C ILE A 149 8.84 6.37 -18.00
N ALA A 150 7.71 5.76 -18.36
CA ALA A 150 6.86 5.00 -17.44
C ALA A 150 7.16 3.50 -17.42
N MET A 151 8.07 3.00 -18.26
CA MET A 151 8.37 1.57 -18.40
C MET A 151 9.14 1.03 -17.18
N GLU A 152 10.15 1.75 -16.71
CA GLU A 152 11.00 1.32 -15.60
C GLU A 152 11.33 2.49 -14.67
N ALA A 153 10.65 2.52 -13.52
CA ALA A 153 10.83 3.55 -12.51
C ALA A 153 11.05 2.93 -11.13
N SER A 154 11.94 3.55 -10.35
CA SER A 154 12.21 3.12 -8.98
C SER A 154 12.73 4.25 -8.12
N TYR A 155 12.57 4.13 -6.81
CA TYR A 155 13.07 5.10 -5.85
C TYR A 155 13.55 4.42 -4.58
N PRO A 156 14.53 5.00 -3.86
CA PRO A 156 14.98 4.47 -2.59
C PRO A 156 13.83 4.50 -1.58
N ASN A 157 13.63 3.40 -0.87
CA ASN A 157 12.77 3.40 0.30
C ASN A 157 13.58 4.06 1.43
N LEU A 158 13.32 5.34 1.74
CA LEU A 158 14.04 6.13 2.75
C LEU A 158 13.86 5.64 4.19
N GLN A 159 13.40 4.40 4.38
CA GLN A 159 13.23 3.72 5.66
C GLN A 159 14.14 2.49 5.71
N LYS A 160 15.44 2.68 5.93
CA LYS A 160 16.33 1.62 6.43
C LYS A 160 17.47 2.17 7.30
N GLN A 161 17.34 1.91 8.60
CA GLN A 161 18.34 1.52 9.59
C GLN A 161 17.48 0.98 10.76
N GLU A 162 17.54 -0.27 11.22
CA GLU A 162 18.58 -1.29 11.28
C GLU A 162 17.97 -2.70 11.16
N ILE A 163 18.83 -3.72 11.01
CA ILE A 163 18.48 -5.16 11.03
C ILE A 163 19.10 -5.76 12.28
N THR A 164 18.35 -6.55 13.06
CA THR A 164 18.88 -7.76 13.71
C THR A 164 17.78 -8.81 13.93
N GLN A 165 18.22 -10.06 13.84
CA GLN A 165 17.50 -11.29 13.55
C GLN A 165 17.05 -12.09 14.80
N ALA A 166 15.89 -12.77 14.78
CA ALA A 166 15.63 -14.03 15.52
C ALA A 166 14.28 -14.74 15.17
N CYS A 167 14.34 -16.09 15.13
CA CYS A 167 13.34 -17.17 14.86
C CYS A 167 11.94 -17.01 15.52
N CYS A 168 10.82 -17.62 15.08
CA CYS A 168 10.53 -18.92 14.45
C CYS A 168 9.19 -18.84 13.64
N CYS A 169 9.00 -19.73 12.64
CA CYS A 169 7.79 -19.89 11.80
C CYS A 169 7.35 -18.65 10.98
N GLN A 170 8.31 -17.84 10.51
CA GLN A 170 8.03 -16.70 9.64
C GLN A 170 8.05 -17.14 8.17
N ASP A 171 6.89 -17.39 7.59
CA ASP A 171 6.77 -17.32 6.13
C ASP A 171 6.86 -15.85 5.73
N ASN A 172 8.01 -15.42 5.23
CA ASN A 172 8.18 -14.10 4.60
C ASN A 172 7.74 -12.90 5.47
N GLY A 173 8.06 -12.89 6.77
CA GLY A 173 7.74 -11.76 7.65
C GLY A 173 6.25 -11.59 7.98
N ILE A 174 5.46 -12.65 7.84
CA ILE A 174 4.06 -12.69 8.27
C ILE A 174 3.92 -13.76 9.34
N ARG A 175 3.23 -13.44 10.44
CA ARG A 175 2.82 -14.42 11.42
C ARG A 175 1.32 -14.72 11.23
N ARG A 176 1.01 -15.96 10.89
CA ARG A 176 -0.37 -16.48 10.93
C ARG A 176 -0.67 -17.02 12.32
N LEU A 177 -1.84 -16.70 12.85
CA LEU A 177 -2.31 -17.26 14.10
C LEU A 177 -2.97 -18.62 13.86
N PRO A 178 -2.92 -19.54 14.85
CA PRO A 178 -3.69 -20.77 14.80
C PRO A 178 -5.18 -20.46 14.58
N LYS A 179 -5.80 -21.15 13.62
CA LYS A 179 -7.24 -21.00 13.35
C LYS A 179 -8.05 -21.34 14.59
N ASN A 180 -9.17 -20.64 14.79
CA ASN A 180 -10.14 -20.87 15.87
C ASN A 180 -9.54 -20.73 17.26
N ASN A 181 -8.69 -19.72 17.45
CA ASN A 181 -7.96 -19.53 18.70
C ASN A 181 -8.01 -18.06 19.16
N GLU A 182 -9.11 -17.68 19.82
CA GLU A 182 -9.26 -16.34 20.40
C GLU A 182 -8.15 -15.99 21.42
N LYS A 183 -7.56 -16.99 22.09
CA LYS A 183 -6.45 -16.76 23.03
C LYS A 183 -5.18 -16.31 22.30
N ALA A 184 -4.84 -16.95 21.18
CA ALA A 184 -3.72 -16.54 20.35
C ALA A 184 -3.97 -15.16 19.72
N LEU A 185 -5.21 -14.90 19.28
CA LEU A 185 -5.63 -13.58 18.79
C LEU A 185 -5.48 -12.50 19.87
N LEU A 186 -5.90 -12.79 21.10
CA LEU A 186 -5.81 -11.89 22.25
C LEU A 186 -4.36 -11.50 22.51
N GLN A 187 -3.47 -12.50 22.56
CA GLN A 187 -2.04 -12.26 22.75
C GLN A 187 -1.45 -11.41 21.64
N ALA A 188 -1.84 -11.64 20.38
CA ALA A 188 -1.33 -10.86 19.26
C ALA A 188 -1.83 -9.41 19.28
N VAL A 189 -3.14 -9.21 19.49
CA VAL A 189 -3.78 -7.88 19.54
C VAL A 189 -3.23 -7.04 20.69
N ALA A 190 -2.82 -7.66 21.79
CA ALA A 190 -2.16 -6.97 22.91
C ALA A 190 -0.82 -6.34 22.53
N ASN A 191 -0.15 -6.86 21.49
CA ASN A 191 1.17 -6.39 21.07
C ASN A 191 1.10 -5.45 19.85
N GLN A 192 0.17 -5.68 18.93
CA GLN A 192 0.02 -4.88 17.72
C GLN A 192 -1.35 -5.11 17.06
N PRO A 193 -1.80 -4.21 16.16
CA PRO A 193 -2.96 -4.48 15.34
C PRO A 193 -2.81 -5.75 14.49
N VAL A 194 -3.89 -6.54 14.40
CA VAL A 194 -3.95 -7.83 13.69
C VAL A 194 -5.02 -7.76 12.60
N SER A 195 -4.68 -8.18 11.39
CA SER A 195 -5.67 -8.34 10.32
C SER A 195 -6.47 -9.61 10.55
N VAL A 196 -7.80 -9.49 10.49
CA VAL A 196 -8.73 -10.60 10.70
C VAL A 196 -9.78 -10.58 9.59
N ALA A 197 -10.29 -11.74 9.20
CA ALA A 197 -11.45 -11.85 8.33
C ALA A 197 -12.70 -12.19 9.16
N ILE A 198 -13.84 -11.59 8.79
CA ILE A 198 -15.14 -11.82 9.43
C ILE A 198 -16.22 -12.07 8.39
N ASP A 199 -17.31 -12.69 8.82
CA ASP A 199 -18.57 -12.72 8.07
C ASP A 199 -19.36 -11.42 8.33
N PHE A 200 -19.49 -10.59 7.31
CA PHE A 200 -20.23 -9.31 7.34
C PHE A 200 -21.61 -9.41 6.66
N SER A 201 -22.13 -10.62 6.44
CA SER A 201 -23.38 -10.83 5.69
C SER A 201 -24.65 -10.46 6.46
N ALA A 202 -24.55 -10.33 7.79
CA ALA A 202 -25.70 -10.04 8.64
C ALA A 202 -26.16 -8.58 8.47
N SER A 203 -27.47 -8.38 8.28
CA SER A 203 -28.05 -7.07 8.02
C SER A 203 -27.91 -6.11 9.22
N ASP A 204 -28.01 -6.61 10.44
CA ASP A 204 -27.81 -5.83 11.67
C ASP A 204 -26.36 -5.34 11.83
N PHE A 205 -25.39 -6.08 11.27
CA PHE A 205 -23.99 -5.68 11.22
C PHE A 205 -23.82 -4.47 10.28
N GLN A 206 -24.49 -4.44 9.13
CA GLN A 206 -24.41 -3.33 8.17
C GLN A 206 -24.87 -2.00 8.79
N PHE A 207 -25.89 -2.03 9.65
CA PHE A 207 -26.46 -0.86 10.32
C PHE A 207 -25.92 -0.63 11.74
N TYR A 208 -24.85 -1.34 12.14
CA TYR A 208 -24.23 -1.14 13.44
C TYR A 208 -23.82 0.33 13.63
N SER A 209 -24.13 0.89 14.80
CA SER A 209 -23.80 2.26 15.18
C SER A 209 -23.00 2.35 16.47
N SER A 210 -23.34 1.57 17.51
CA SER A 210 -22.64 1.60 18.80
C SER A 210 -22.96 0.38 19.66
N GLY A 211 -22.29 0.26 20.81
CA GLY A 211 -22.47 -0.84 21.76
C GLY A 211 -21.59 -2.06 21.46
N VAL A 212 -21.74 -3.13 22.25
CA VAL A 212 -21.06 -4.40 21.97
C VAL A 212 -21.97 -5.24 21.08
N TYR A 213 -21.58 -5.39 19.82
CA TYR A 213 -22.26 -6.24 18.86
C TYR A 213 -22.21 -7.71 19.31
N ASN A 214 -23.40 -8.29 19.43
CA ASN A 214 -23.63 -9.69 19.79
C ASN A 214 -24.78 -10.28 18.94
N GLY A 215 -24.92 -9.77 17.70
CA GLY A 215 -25.90 -10.23 16.74
C GLY A 215 -25.55 -11.61 16.18
N THR A 216 -26.46 -12.16 15.37
CA THR A 216 -26.27 -13.43 14.67
C THR A 216 -25.55 -13.22 13.35
N CYS A 217 -24.44 -13.92 13.17
CA CYS A 217 -23.64 -13.94 11.95
C CYS A 217 -23.09 -15.34 11.71
N GLY A 218 -22.72 -15.64 10.46
CA GLY A 218 -22.14 -16.92 10.07
C GLY A 218 -20.62 -16.94 10.21
N THR A 219 -20.01 -17.87 9.47
CA THR A 219 -18.55 -18.06 9.39
C THR A 219 -18.06 -18.06 7.94
N MET A 220 -18.91 -17.61 7.00
CA MET A 220 -18.51 -17.41 5.60
C MET A 220 -17.76 -16.09 5.49
N LEU A 221 -16.47 -16.13 5.81
CA LEU A 221 -15.61 -14.95 5.84
C LEU A 221 -15.60 -14.26 4.47
N ASN A 222 -15.98 -12.98 4.45
CA ASN A 222 -16.09 -12.20 3.23
C ASN A 222 -15.59 -10.76 3.39
N HIS A 223 -15.17 -10.37 4.60
CA HIS A 223 -14.76 -9.00 4.89
C HIS A 223 -13.48 -8.96 5.71
N GLY A 224 -12.47 -8.24 5.23
CA GLY A 224 -11.20 -8.04 5.92
C GLY A 224 -11.22 -6.79 6.78
N VAL A 225 -10.90 -6.92 8.07
CA VAL A 225 -10.87 -5.83 9.05
C VAL A 225 -9.63 -5.91 9.94
N THR A 226 -9.44 -4.94 10.83
CA THR A 226 -8.29 -4.92 11.74
C THR A 226 -8.74 -4.95 13.20
N ALA A 227 -8.38 -5.98 13.94
CA ALA A 227 -8.47 -5.99 15.39
C ALA A 227 -7.36 -5.10 15.97
N VAL A 228 -7.74 -4.00 16.61
CA VAL A 228 -6.82 -2.97 17.13
C VAL A 228 -6.74 -2.94 18.65
N GLY A 229 -7.62 -3.68 19.32
CA GLY A 229 -7.65 -3.76 20.77
C GLY A 229 -8.73 -4.71 21.27
N TYR A 230 -8.89 -4.76 22.59
CA TYR A 230 -9.96 -5.47 23.26
C TYR A 230 -10.23 -4.81 24.62
N GLY A 231 -11.38 -5.11 25.21
CA GLY A 231 -11.75 -4.56 26.50
C GLY A 231 -12.89 -5.30 27.17
N THR A 232 -13.47 -4.64 28.16
CA THR A 232 -14.66 -5.07 28.88
C THR A 232 -15.54 -3.84 29.07
N SER A 233 -16.82 -3.92 28.67
CA SER A 233 -17.78 -2.84 28.87
C SER A 233 -18.21 -2.75 30.33
N GLY A 234 -18.92 -1.68 30.69
CA GLY A 234 -19.33 -1.42 32.07
C GLY A 234 -20.26 -2.50 32.67
N ASP A 235 -20.93 -3.27 31.83
CA ASP A 235 -21.77 -4.43 32.20
C ASP A 235 -20.98 -5.74 32.34
N GLY A 236 -19.66 -5.72 32.17
CA GLY A 236 -18.80 -6.90 32.21
C GLY A 236 -18.68 -7.66 30.89
N THR A 237 -19.33 -7.21 29.81
CA THR A 237 -19.23 -7.88 28.51
C THR A 237 -17.86 -7.65 27.88
N LYS A 238 -17.12 -8.72 27.59
CA LYS A 238 -15.82 -8.64 26.90
C LYS A 238 -16.01 -8.38 25.41
N TYR A 239 -15.14 -7.56 24.84
CA TYR A 239 -15.22 -7.22 23.41
C TYR A 239 -13.84 -7.12 22.74
N TRP A 240 -13.83 -7.36 21.44
CA TRP A 240 -12.79 -6.94 20.48
C TRP A 240 -13.09 -5.53 20.00
N LEU A 241 -12.09 -4.66 19.95
CA LEU A 241 -12.18 -3.38 19.26
C LEU A 241 -11.64 -3.56 17.84
N VAL A 242 -12.51 -3.40 16.85
CA VAL A 242 -12.20 -3.68 15.45
C VAL A 242 -12.39 -2.42 14.62
N LYS A 243 -11.35 -2.05 13.87
CA LYS A 243 -11.36 -0.96 12.89
C LYS A 243 -11.91 -1.47 11.56
N ASN A 244 -12.93 -0.80 11.04
CA ASN A 244 -13.50 -1.07 9.73
C ASN A 244 -12.96 -0.07 8.68
N SER A 245 -13.29 -0.29 7.40
CA SER A 245 -12.85 0.52 6.26
C SER A 245 -13.98 1.34 5.60
N TYR A 246 -15.16 1.42 6.22
CA TYR A 246 -16.31 2.19 5.71
C TYR A 246 -16.36 3.67 6.14
N GLY A 247 -15.22 4.20 6.57
CA GLY A 247 -15.11 5.59 7.02
C GLY A 247 -15.68 5.83 8.41
N SER A 248 -15.51 7.06 8.92
CA SER A 248 -15.88 7.43 10.28
C SER A 248 -17.39 7.58 10.49
N GLY A 249 -18.18 7.66 9.42
CA GLY A 249 -19.65 7.76 9.50
C GLY A 249 -20.35 6.43 9.79
N TRP A 250 -19.63 5.31 9.74
CA TRP A 250 -20.17 3.99 10.04
C TRP A 250 -19.74 3.54 11.46
N GLY A 251 -20.64 2.88 12.20
CA GLY A 251 -20.32 2.38 13.54
C GLY A 251 -19.92 3.48 14.54
N ASP A 252 -19.10 3.10 15.51
CA ASP A 252 -18.58 4.00 16.54
C ASP A 252 -17.31 4.66 15.98
N ASN A 253 -17.49 5.71 15.18
CA ASN A 253 -16.42 6.46 14.51
C ASN A 253 -15.55 5.59 13.57
N GLY A 254 -16.16 4.65 12.84
CA GLY A 254 -15.48 3.69 11.96
C GLY A 254 -15.06 2.39 12.65
N TYR A 255 -15.40 2.22 13.92
CA TYR A 255 -15.07 1.03 14.71
C TYR A 255 -16.31 0.26 15.12
N ILE A 256 -16.11 -1.01 15.45
CA ILE A 256 -17.11 -1.86 16.08
C ILE A 256 -16.50 -2.56 17.30
N LYS A 257 -17.29 -2.69 18.37
CA LYS A 257 -16.99 -3.57 19.49
C LYS A 257 -17.70 -4.89 19.25
N MET A 258 -16.97 -5.96 18.95
CA MET A 258 -17.56 -7.29 18.73
C MET A 258 -17.43 -8.11 20.00
N LYS A 259 -18.47 -8.84 20.42
CA LYS A 259 -18.39 -9.66 21.63
C LYS A 259 -17.28 -10.71 21.50
N ARG A 260 -16.50 -10.83 22.58
CA ARG A 260 -15.37 -11.75 22.72
C ARG A 260 -15.69 -12.84 23.74
N ASP A 261 -14.96 -13.96 23.68
CA ASP A 261 -15.13 -15.12 24.56
C ASP A 261 -16.53 -15.74 24.38
N VAL A 262 -16.95 -15.89 23.12
CA VAL A 262 -18.17 -16.63 22.79
C VAL A 262 -17.88 -18.14 22.83
N ALA A 263 -18.93 -18.96 22.96
CA ALA A 263 -18.75 -20.41 23.03
C ALA A 263 -18.17 -21.02 21.73
N ALA A 264 -18.41 -20.38 20.58
CA ALA A 264 -17.87 -20.81 19.30
C ALA A 264 -16.36 -20.56 19.23
N LYS A 265 -15.59 -21.61 18.93
CA LYS A 265 -14.12 -21.54 18.79
C LYS A 265 -13.68 -20.61 17.64
N GLU A 266 -14.54 -20.45 16.64
CA GLU A 266 -14.38 -19.53 15.51
C GLU A 266 -14.42 -18.05 15.95
N GLY A 267 -14.91 -17.76 17.17
CA GLY A 267 -15.22 -16.42 17.62
C GLY A 267 -16.49 -15.86 16.96
N LEU A 268 -16.98 -14.73 17.44
CA LEU A 268 -18.16 -14.10 16.84
C LEU A 268 -17.87 -13.71 15.38
N CYS A 269 -18.74 -14.11 14.47
CA CYS A 269 -18.62 -13.90 13.01
C CYS A 269 -17.34 -14.46 12.39
N GLY A 270 -16.73 -15.48 13.02
CA GLY A 270 -15.51 -16.11 12.53
C GLY A 270 -14.22 -15.32 12.74
N ILE A 271 -14.23 -14.28 13.60
CA ILE A 271 -13.08 -13.38 13.82
C ILE A 271 -11.76 -14.09 14.19
N ALA A 272 -11.82 -15.30 14.75
CA ALA A 272 -10.63 -16.08 15.12
C ALA A 272 -10.25 -17.15 14.09
N MET A 273 -10.98 -17.28 12.98
CA MET A 273 -10.72 -18.30 11.96
C MET A 273 -9.49 -17.98 11.11
N GLU A 274 -9.35 -16.72 10.68
CA GLU A 274 -8.25 -16.28 9.82
C GLU A 274 -7.70 -14.95 10.31
N ALA A 275 -6.60 -15.04 11.06
CA ALA A 275 -5.91 -13.89 11.63
C ALA A 275 -4.41 -13.95 11.32
N SER A 276 -3.88 -12.82 10.86
CA SER A 276 -2.46 -12.68 10.56
C SER A 276 -1.98 -11.27 10.79
N TYR A 277 -0.67 -11.13 10.94
CA TYR A 277 -0.05 -9.82 11.04
C TYR A 277 1.37 -9.82 10.50
N PRO A 278 1.83 -8.65 10.03
CA PRO A 278 3.20 -8.48 9.60
C PRO A 278 4.13 -8.43 10.80
N VAL A 279 5.29 -9.05 10.66
CA VAL A 279 6.43 -8.94 11.56
C VAL A 279 7.45 -8.03 10.88
N MET A 280 7.78 -6.91 11.53
CA MET A 280 8.93 -6.10 11.16
C MET A 280 10.04 -6.43 12.15
N ASP A 281 11.14 -6.94 11.60
CA ASP A 281 12.39 -7.14 12.33
C ASP A 281 12.92 -5.77 12.76
#